data_AF-A0A382TZ56-F1
#
_entry.id   AF-A0A382TZ56-F1
#
_cell.length_a   1.000
_cell.length_b   1.000
_cell.length_c   1.000
_cell.angle_alpha   90.00
_cell.angle_beta   90.00
_cell.angle_gamma   90.00
#
_symmetry.space_group_name_H-M   'P 1'
#
loop_
_entity.id
_entity.type
_entity.pdbx_description
1 polymer ?
#
loop_
_entity_poly.entity_id
_entity_poly.type
_entity_poly.pdbx_seq_one_letter_code
_entity_poly.pdbx_strand_id
1 'polypeptide(L)' 'MERITKLFPFLLWIKDLKNPRVLKADTLAGITVALVIIPQSMAYAQLAGLGPQYGLYASFFPVMI' A
#
# COMPACT_ATOMS: atom_id res chain seq x y z
N MET A 1 -5.22 -21.73 -16.86
CA MET A 1 -5.62 -20.80 -15.79
C MET A 1 -4.54 -20.64 -14.70
N GLU A 2 -3.90 -21.71 -14.22
CA GLU A 2 -2.92 -21.63 -13.11
C GLU A 2 -1.72 -20.69 -13.33
N ARG A 3 -1.19 -20.56 -14.57
CA ARG A 3 -0.04 -19.67 -14.82
C ARG A 3 -0.37 -18.19 -14.63
N ILE A 4 -1.58 -17.77 -15.00
CA ILE A 4 -1.99 -16.36 -14.94
C ILE A 4 -2.23 -15.95 -13.49
N THR A 5 -2.87 -16.79 -12.68
CA THR A 5 -3.09 -16.51 -11.25
C THR A 5 -1.80 -16.58 -10.43
N LYS A 6 -0.77 -17.30 -10.89
CA LYS A 6 0.57 -17.27 -10.28
C LYS A 6 1.31 -15.96 -10.55
N LEU A 7 1.15 -15.38 -11.74
CA LEU A 7 1.77 -14.09 -12.10
C LEU A 7 0.98 -12.88 -11.58
N PHE A 8 -0.35 -13.00 -11.50
CA PHE A 8 -1.27 -11.95 -11.07
C PHE A 8 -2.20 -12.48 -9.96
N PRO A 9 -1.69 -12.65 -8.73
CA PRO A 9 -2.46 -13.22 -7.63
C PRO A 9 -3.67 -12.38 -7.23
N PHE A 10 -3.67 -11.07 -7.55
CA PHE A 10 -4.78 -10.18 -7.24
C PHE A 10 -6.11 -10.59 -7.90
N LEU A 11 -6.06 -11.35 -9.00
CA LEU A 11 -7.25 -11.88 -9.67
C LEU A 11 -8.07 -12.83 -8.79
N LEU A 12 -7.46 -13.40 -7.73
CA LEU A 12 -8.14 -14.28 -6.78
C LEU A 12 -9.08 -13.51 -5.86
N TRP A 13 -8.68 -12.33 -5.38
CA TRP A 13 -9.41 -11.57 -4.36
C TRP A 13 -10.12 -10.32 -4.90
N ILE A 14 -9.80 -9.86 -6.13
CA ILE A 14 -10.44 -8.66 -6.71
C ILE A 14 -11.98 -8.73 -6.77
N LYS A 15 -12.54 -9.95 -6.80
CA LYS A 15 -14.00 -10.17 -6.79
C LYS A 15 -14.64 -9.78 -5.45
N ASP A 16 -13.90 -9.86 -4.35
CA ASP A 16 -14.38 -9.55 -3.00
C ASP A 16 -14.66 -8.05 -2.83
N LEU A 17 -13.97 -7.20 -3.60
CA LEU A 17 -14.21 -5.76 -3.65
C LEU A 17 -15.64 -5.38 -4.11
N LYS A 18 -16.36 -6.31 -4.75
CA LYS A 18 -17.79 -6.09 -5.09
C LYS A 18 -18.67 -5.98 -3.86
N ASN A 19 -18.23 -6.50 -2.71
CA ASN A 19 -18.95 -6.38 -1.46
C ASN A 19 -18.74 -4.96 -0.88
N PRO A 20 -19.80 -4.12 -0.76
CA PRO A 20 -19.67 -2.75 -0.26
C PRO A 20 -19.09 -2.66 1.16
N ARG A 21 -19.26 -3.71 1.97
CA ARG A 21 -18.68 -3.75 3.33
C ARG A 21 -17.15 -3.88 3.29
N VAL A 22 -16.63 -4.71 2.38
CA VAL A 22 -15.20 -4.89 2.17
C VAL A 22 -14.59 -3.58 1.67
N LEU A 23 -15.19 -2.99 0.64
CA LEU A 23 -14.70 -1.71 0.09
C LEU A 23 -14.65 -0.60 1.14
N LYS A 24 -15.68 -0.47 1.98
CA LYS A 24 -15.71 0.53 3.07
C LYS A 24 -14.64 0.25 4.13
N ALA A 25 -14.47 -1.01 4.52
CA ALA A 25 -13.46 -1.41 5.50
C ALA A 25 -12.04 -1.14 4.98
N ASP A 26 -11.75 -1.55 3.74
CA ASP A 26 -10.44 -1.35 3.11
C ASP A 26 -10.12 0.14 2.88
N THR A 27 -11.13 0.94 2.54
CA THR A 27 -10.94 2.41 2.40
C THR A 27 -10.56 3.04 3.73
N LEU A 28 -11.26 2.69 4.82
CA LEU A 28 -10.94 3.21 6.15
C LEU A 28 -9.54 2.74 6.60
N ALA A 29 -9.23 1.45 6.42
CA ALA A 29 -7.93 0.90 6.74
C ALA A 29 -6.81 1.59 5.94
N GLY A 30 -7.00 1.80 4.63
CA GLY A 30 -6.05 2.48 3.76
C GLY A 30 -5.77 3.92 4.21
N ILE A 31 -6.81 4.69 4.57
CA ILE A 31 -6.64 6.05 5.10
C ILE A 31 -5.86 6.02 6.42
N THR A 32 -6.22 5.13 7.35
CA THR A 32 -5.52 5.00 8.63
C THR A 32 -4.04 4.65 8.43
N VAL A 33 -3.74 3.68 7.58
CA VAL A 33 -2.36 3.27 7.26
C VAL A 33 -1.59 4.41 6.60
N ALA A 34 -2.21 5.13 5.66
CA ALA A 34 -1.58 6.27 4.99
C ALA A 34 -1.19 7.36 5.98
N LEU A 35 -2.05 7.69 6.94
CA LEU A 35 -1.75 8.68 7.98
C LEU A 35 -0.57 8.27 8.88
N VAL A 36 -0.42 6.97 9.15
CA VAL A 36 0.70 6.45 9.96
C VAL A 36 2.00 6.40 9.16
N ILE A 37 1.95 5.96 7.90
CA ILE A 37 3.16 5.71 7.10
C ILE A 37 3.87 7.00 6.67
N ILE A 38 3.15 8.11 6.51
CA ILE A 38 3.72 9.42 6.12
C ILE A 38 4.79 9.88 7.12
N PRO A 39 4.49 10.13 8.40
CA PRO A 39 5.51 10.57 9.36
C PRO A 39 6.55 9.49 9.64
N GLN A 40 6.15 8.21 9.66
CA GLN A 40 7.06 7.09 9.92
C GLN A 40 8.15 6.98 8.85
N SER A 41 7.78 7.05 7.56
CA SER A 41 8.73 6.94 6.46
C SER A 41 9.67 8.15 6.37
N MET A 42 9.16 9.35 6.65
CA MET A 42 9.99 10.57 6.75
C MET A 42 11.05 10.42 7.85
N ALA A 43 10.67 9.92 9.02
CA ALA A 43 11.61 9.67 10.12
C ALA A 43 12.69 8.64 9.73
N TYR A 44 12.32 7.56 9.04
CA TYR A 44 13.29 6.58 8.55
C TYR A 44 14.26 7.14 7.51
N ALA A 45 13.80 8.00 6.60
CA ALA A 45 14.69 8.68 5.67
C ALA A 45 15.69 9.59 6.41
N GLN A 46 15.24 10.31 7.42
CA GLN A 46 16.13 11.14 8.25
C GLN A 46 17.14 10.29 9.04
N LEU A 47 16.74 9.14 9.60
CA LEU A 47 17.66 8.20 10.25
C LEU A 47 18.72 7.64 9.28
N ALA A 48 18.38 7.50 8.00
CA ALA A 48 19.31 7.09 6.95
C ALA A 48 20.21 8.24 6.43
N GLY A 49 20.09 9.46 6.98
CA GLY A 49 20.84 10.64 6.54
C GLY A 49 20.33 11.26 5.24
N LEU A 50 19.10 10.93 4.82
CA LEU A 50 18.45 11.46 3.63
C LEU A 50 17.43 12.56 3.98
N GLY A 51 17.03 13.33 2.97
CA GLY A 51 15.90 14.25 3.10
C GLY A 51 14.57 13.49 3.32
N PRO A 52 13.61 14.05 4.09
CA PRO A 52 12.36 13.37 4.41
C PRO A 52 11.51 12.99 3.18
N GLN A 53 11.63 13.74 2.07
CA GLN A 53 10.97 13.42 0.80
C GLN A 53 11.34 12.05 0.23
N TYR A 54 12.54 11.55 0.52
CA TYR A 54 12.97 10.21 0.09
C TYR A 54 12.17 9.11 0.82
N GLY A 55 11.74 9.36 2.05
CA GLY A 55 10.86 8.46 2.80
C GLY A 55 9.50 8.33 2.13
N LEU A 56 8.95 9.45 1.65
CA LEU A 56 7.68 9.48 0.92
C LEU A 56 7.79 8.67 -0.38
N TYR A 57 8.84 8.86 -1.17
CA TYR A 57 9.06 8.10 -2.41
C TYR A 57 9.21 6.60 -2.13
N ALA A 58 9.98 6.24 -1.11
CA ALA A 58 10.19 4.85 -0.71
C ALA A 58 8.89 4.19 -0.18
N SER A 59 7.97 4.96 0.40
CA SER A 59 6.68 4.45 0.89
C SER A 59 5.60 4.33 -0.19
N PHE A 60 5.77 4.99 -1.34
CA PHE A 60 4.75 5.06 -2.40
C PHE A 60 5.04 4.12 -3.58
N PHE A 61 6.21 4.27 -4.23
CA PHE A 61 6.46 3.57 -5.51
C PHE A 61 6.57 2.04 -5.38
N PRO A 62 7.28 1.47 -4.39
CA PRO A 62 7.39 0.01 -4.29
C PRO A 62 6.07 -0.70 -3.98
N VAL A 63 5.12 -0.02 -3.34
CA VAL A 63 3.81 -0.58 -2.97
C VAL A 63 2.81 -0.52 -4.14
N MET A 64 3.05 0.37 -5.11
CA MET A 64 2.18 0.52 -6.29
C MET A 64 2.33 -0.63 -7.31
N ILE A 65 3.50 -1.26 -7.34
CA ILE A 65 3.88 -2.29 -8.33
C ILE A 65 3.66 -3.67 -7.72
#